data_AF-A0A8B7ZJJ8-F1
#
_entry.id   AF-A0A8B7ZJJ8-F1
#
_cell.length_a   1.000
_cell.length_b   1.000
_cell.length_c   1.000
_cell.angle_alpha   90.00
_cell.angle_beta   90.00
_cell.angle_gamma   90.00
#
_symmetry.space_group_name_H-M   'P 1'
#
loop_
_entity.id
_entity.type
_entity.pdbx_description
1 polymer ?
#
loop_
_entity_poly.entity_id
_entity_poly.type
_entity_poly.pdbx_seq_one_letter_code
_entity_poly.pdbx_strand_id
1 'polypeptide(L)'
;MDVKNVFHRLRQFDAYPKTLEDFRVKTFGGAAVTIVSAILMTVLFLSELNYYLTKEVIPELYVDNTRGEKLRINMDIIFPKMPCVFLSLDAMDVSGEHQLDVDLNIYRKRLDAKGNPIDEKEETIKLGEEDKDAAKLIKAKKEELDPNRCESCYGAESKELQCCNSCEDVREAYRRKGWAFNMATEIVQCNREGWSDKIDAQKGEGCQLFGYLEVNKVAGNFHFAPGKSFQQHHVHVHDLQPFIGDKFNMSHHIQQLSFGVEYPGMDNPLDRTLVTDRRGSTMYQYFIKVVPTTYTKLNGQTTRTNQYSVTKHEKQVSILSISGEQGLPGVFVLYELSPLMVKFTEKHRSFMHFLTGVCAIIGGVFTVAGLIDSFIYHSAKAIQKKIDLGKAL
;
A
#
# COMPACT_ATOMS: atom_id res chain seq x y z
N MET A 1 34.64 2.37 57.57
CA MET A 1 35.50 3.12 56.62
C MET A 1 35.15 4.59 56.75
N ASP A 2 36.12 5.40 57.15
CA ASP A 2 35.93 6.77 57.61
C ASP A 2 35.74 7.73 56.42
N VAL A 3 34.50 8.11 56.15
CA VAL A 3 34.07 8.93 54.99
C VAL A 3 34.83 10.26 54.93
N LYS A 4 35.26 10.80 56.06
CA LYS A 4 36.04 12.05 56.15
C LYS A 4 37.44 11.92 55.56
N ASN A 5 38.09 10.77 55.73
CA ASN A 5 39.42 10.51 55.17
C ASN A 5 39.38 10.31 53.65
N VAL A 6 38.31 9.72 53.13
CA VAL A 6 38.10 9.60 51.67
C VAL A 6 37.85 10.97 51.05
N PHE A 7 37.03 11.82 51.67
CA PHE A 7 36.78 13.20 51.24
C PHE A 7 38.06 14.05 51.20
N HIS A 8 38.92 13.92 52.20
CA HIS A 8 40.16 14.68 52.26
C HIS A 8 41.19 14.24 51.21
N ARG A 9 41.22 12.95 50.85
CA ARG A 9 42.03 12.43 49.73
C ARG A 9 41.47 12.85 48.37
N LEU A 10 40.15 12.86 48.20
CA LEU A 10 39.51 13.37 46.99
C LEU A 10 39.80 14.87 46.75
N ARG A 11 39.95 15.64 47.82
CA ARG A 11 40.32 17.06 47.76
C ARG A 11 41.74 17.29 47.20
N GLN A 12 42.61 16.29 47.23
CA GLN A 12 43.95 16.35 46.61
C GLN A 12 43.92 16.16 45.09
N PHE A 13 42.79 15.68 44.54
CA PHE A 13 42.55 15.56 43.10
C PHE A 13 41.74 16.75 42.54
N ASP A 14 41.55 17.82 43.31
CA ASP A 14 40.93 19.06 42.84
C ASP A 14 41.90 19.83 41.93
N ALA A 15 41.84 19.56 40.63
CA ALA A 15 42.72 20.12 39.61
C ALA A 15 42.35 21.55 39.17
N TYR A 16 41.26 22.12 39.69
CA TYR A 16 40.74 23.41 39.25
C TYR A 16 41.20 24.55 40.19
N PRO A 17 41.87 25.60 39.68
CA PRO A 17 42.26 26.74 40.48
C PRO A 17 41.02 27.50 40.97
N LYS A 18 40.90 27.70 42.28
CA LYS A 18 39.82 28.51 42.85
C LYS A 18 40.13 29.99 42.62
N THR A 19 39.40 30.61 41.71
CA THR A 19 39.47 32.06 41.51
C THR A 19 38.82 32.76 42.71
N LEU A 20 39.52 33.74 43.29
CA LEU A 20 38.98 34.57 44.36
C LEU A 20 37.85 35.43 43.79
N GLU A 21 36.72 35.50 44.50
CA GLU A 21 35.51 36.23 44.04
C GLU A 21 35.77 37.72 43.76
N ASP A 22 36.79 38.30 44.41
CA ASP A 22 37.18 39.71 44.28
C ASP A 22 37.69 40.11 42.88
N PHE A 23 38.10 39.14 42.05
CA PHE A 23 38.53 39.40 40.67
C PHE A 23 37.43 39.14 39.63
N ARG A 24 36.22 38.77 40.06
CA ARG A 24 35.09 38.46 39.17
C ARG A 24 34.21 39.70 38.96
N VAL A 25 34.50 40.46 37.90
CA VAL A 25 33.70 41.64 37.53
C VAL A 25 32.37 41.18 36.93
N LYS A 26 31.25 41.48 37.61
CA LYS A 26 29.90 41.21 37.10
C LYS A 26 29.48 42.33 36.14
N THR A 27 29.20 42.00 34.89
CA THR A 27 28.75 42.96 33.87
C THR A 27 27.29 42.67 33.46
N PHE A 28 26.54 43.69 33.08
CA PHE A 28 25.17 43.52 32.57
C PHE A 28 25.15 42.71 31.26
N GLY A 29 26.16 42.93 30.40
CA GLY A 29 26.36 42.15 29.18
C GLY A 29 26.62 40.66 29.47
N GLY A 30 27.47 40.34 30.44
CA GLY A 30 27.74 38.95 30.82
C GLY A 30 26.52 38.26 31.44
N ALA A 31 25.66 38.99 32.16
CA ALA A 31 24.39 38.47 32.63
C ALA A 31 23.44 38.11 31.47
N ALA A 32 23.32 38.99 30.46
CA ALA A 32 22.52 38.72 29.27
C ALA A 32 23.04 37.53 28.47
N VAL A 33 24.36 37.44 28.25
CA VAL A 33 25.00 36.28 27.59
C VAL A 33 24.72 35.00 28.36
N THR A 34 24.85 35.02 29.69
CA THR A 34 24.58 33.82 30.52
C THR A 34 23.14 33.33 30.40
N ILE A 35 22.16 34.23 30.39
CA ILE A 35 20.74 33.86 30.24
C ILE A 35 20.48 33.24 28.85
N VAL A 36 21.00 33.87 27.79
CA VAL A 36 20.85 33.36 26.42
C VAL A 36 21.54 32.01 26.27
N SER A 37 22.75 31.86 26.81
CA SER A 37 23.49 30.60 26.81
C SER A 37 22.76 29.50 27.58
N ALA A 38 22.13 29.80 28.72
CA ALA A 38 21.35 28.83 29.49
C ALA A 38 20.10 28.35 28.73
N ILE A 39 19.38 29.27 28.06
CA ILE A 39 18.24 28.92 27.20
C ILE A 39 18.73 28.02 26.06
N LEU A 40 19.81 28.39 25.39
CA LEU A 40 20.36 27.63 24.27
C LEU A 40 20.86 26.24 24.69
N MET A 41 21.54 26.11 25.83
CA MET A 41 21.92 24.81 26.41
C MET A 41 20.68 23.95 26.69
N THR A 42 19.62 24.54 27.24
CA THR A 42 18.40 23.80 27.57
C THR A 42 17.72 23.27 26.31
N VAL A 43 17.61 24.09 25.25
CA VAL A 43 17.02 23.69 23.97
C VAL A 43 17.85 22.57 23.31
N LEU A 44 19.17 22.73 23.25
CA LEU A 44 20.05 21.72 22.66
C LEU A 44 20.01 20.41 23.47
N PHE A 45 19.99 20.49 24.80
CA PHE A 45 19.85 19.30 25.65
C PHE A 45 18.53 18.58 25.41
N LEU A 46 17.40 19.30 25.34
CA LEU A 46 16.10 18.70 25.04
C LEU A 46 16.08 18.07 23.65
N SER A 47 16.73 18.70 22.66
CA SER A 47 16.90 18.14 21.32
C SER A 47 17.71 16.84 21.35
N GLU A 48 18.84 16.82 22.05
CA GLU A 48 19.70 15.63 22.16
C GLU A 48 19.02 14.50 22.95
N LEU A 49 18.25 14.86 23.98
CA LEU A 49 17.43 13.92 24.74
C LEU A 49 16.34 13.30 23.86
N ASN A 50 15.63 14.12 23.09
CA ASN A 50 14.64 13.61 22.14
C ASN A 50 15.31 12.72 21.09
N TYR A 51 16.45 13.14 20.55
CA TYR A 51 17.23 12.35 19.60
C TYR A 51 17.62 10.99 20.17
N TYR A 52 18.09 10.93 21.42
CA TYR A 52 18.40 9.69 22.13
C TYR A 52 17.17 8.79 22.36
N LEU A 53 16.03 9.39 22.69
CA LEU A 53 14.77 8.66 22.91
C LEU A 53 14.14 8.16 21.60
N THR A 54 14.44 8.77 20.45
CA THR A 54 14.03 8.25 19.15
C THR A 54 14.79 6.98 18.79
N LYS A 55 14.04 6.01 18.25
CA LYS A 55 14.59 4.73 17.80
C LYS A 55 15.37 4.90 16.50
N GLU A 56 16.39 4.09 16.32
CA GLU A 56 17.15 4.02 15.08
C GLU A 56 16.77 2.74 14.32
N VAL A 57 16.48 2.87 13.02
CA VAL A 57 16.15 1.73 12.15
C VAL A 57 17.30 1.54 11.16
N ILE A 58 18.01 0.42 11.28
CA ILE A 58 19.19 0.14 10.44
C ILE A 58 18.77 -0.83 9.32
N PRO A 59 18.91 -0.45 8.04
CA PRO A 59 18.70 -1.33 6.90
C PRO A 59 19.95 -2.18 6.60
N GLU A 60 19.75 -3.48 6.43
CA GLU A 60 20.78 -4.44 6.04
C GLU A 60 20.28 -5.26 4.84
N LEU A 61 21.15 -5.54 3.87
CA LEU A 61 20.79 -6.33 2.66
C LEU A 61 21.26 -7.78 2.81
N TYR A 62 20.37 -8.70 2.47
CA TYR A 62 20.57 -10.14 2.52
C TYR A 62 20.07 -10.81 1.23
N VAL A 63 20.42 -12.08 1.04
CA VAL A 63 19.83 -12.92 -0.01
C VAL A 63 18.61 -13.64 0.57
N ASP A 64 17.50 -13.63 -0.16
CA ASP A 64 16.33 -14.41 0.24
C ASP A 64 16.54 -15.90 -0.07
N ASN A 65 16.65 -16.72 0.98
CA ASN A 65 16.79 -18.17 0.85
C ASN A 65 15.47 -18.93 1.04
N THR A 66 14.35 -18.22 1.20
CA THR A 66 13.07 -18.86 1.47
C THR A 66 12.42 -19.41 0.20
N ARG A 67 11.87 -20.63 0.29
CA ARG A 67 11.28 -21.36 -0.83
C ARG A 67 9.92 -21.93 -0.41
N GLY A 68 8.98 -22.00 -1.35
CA GLY A 68 7.68 -22.65 -1.14
C GLY A 68 6.73 -21.89 -0.21
N GLU A 69 6.96 -20.59 0.01
CA GLU A 69 6.05 -19.75 0.78
C GLU A 69 4.91 -19.24 -0.10
N LYS A 70 3.75 -18.97 0.52
CA LYS A 70 2.67 -18.22 -0.12
C LYS A 70 2.88 -16.72 0.08
N LEU A 71 2.48 -15.94 -0.89
CA LEU A 71 2.49 -14.48 -0.89
C LEU A 71 1.05 -13.99 -0.86
N ARG A 72 0.73 -13.19 0.16
CA ARG A 72 -0.56 -12.53 0.29
C ARG A 72 -0.50 -11.16 -0.36
N ILE A 73 -1.39 -10.90 -1.31
CA ILE A 73 -1.54 -9.61 -2.00
C ILE A 73 -2.84 -9.00 -1.51
N ASN A 74 -2.77 -7.93 -0.71
CA ASN A 74 -3.97 -7.20 -0.30
C ASN A 74 -4.25 -6.10 -1.32
N MET A 75 -5.52 -5.95 -1.67
CA MET A 75 -5.96 -4.99 -2.66
C MET A 75 -7.27 -4.33 -2.23
N ASP A 76 -7.40 -3.04 -2.53
CA ASP A 76 -8.62 -2.26 -2.51
C ASP A 76 -8.59 -1.34 -3.74
N ILE A 77 -9.37 -1.68 -4.76
CA ILE A 77 -9.38 -1.01 -6.06
C ILE A 77 -10.82 -0.71 -6.46
N ILE A 78 -11.07 0.54 -6.80
CA ILE A 78 -12.38 1.02 -7.27
C ILE A 78 -12.33 1.24 -8.78
N PHE A 79 -13.31 0.68 -9.50
CA PHE A 79 -13.59 0.92 -10.90
C PHE A 79 -14.90 1.72 -11.05
N PRO A 80 -14.85 3.06 -11.11
CA PRO A 80 -16.06 3.90 -11.05
C PRO A 80 -16.99 3.77 -12.25
N LYS A 81 -16.52 3.24 -13.37
CA LYS A 81 -17.29 3.07 -14.62
C LYS A 81 -17.36 1.63 -15.08
N MET A 82 -17.08 0.68 -14.18
CA MET A 82 -17.18 -0.74 -14.46
C MET A 82 -18.08 -1.47 -13.45
N PRO A 83 -19.20 -2.04 -13.89
CA PRO A 83 -20.06 -2.87 -13.06
C PRO A 83 -19.37 -4.14 -12.57
N CYS A 84 -19.71 -4.56 -11.34
CA CYS A 84 -19.10 -5.74 -10.72
C CYS A 84 -19.38 -7.06 -11.46
N VAL A 85 -20.52 -7.15 -12.17
CA VAL A 85 -20.90 -8.34 -12.96
C VAL A 85 -19.99 -8.54 -14.19
N PHE A 86 -19.41 -7.47 -14.72
CA PHE A 86 -18.53 -7.55 -15.90
C PHE A 86 -17.07 -7.69 -15.54
N LEU A 87 -16.68 -7.37 -14.33
CA LEU A 87 -15.29 -7.35 -13.92
C LEU A 87 -14.86 -8.73 -13.45
N SER A 88 -13.83 -9.30 -14.07
CA SER A 88 -13.18 -10.53 -13.59
C SER A 88 -11.82 -10.21 -13.00
N LEU A 89 -11.42 -10.96 -11.97
CA LEU A 89 -10.06 -10.97 -11.43
C LEU A 89 -9.46 -12.35 -11.67
N ASP A 90 -8.42 -12.41 -12.48
CA ASP A 90 -7.65 -13.65 -12.64
C ASP A 90 -6.22 -13.47 -12.14
N ALA A 91 -5.62 -14.56 -11.69
CA ALA A 91 -4.21 -14.65 -11.37
C ALA A 91 -3.56 -15.84 -12.09
N MET A 92 -2.35 -15.64 -12.58
CA MET A 92 -1.52 -16.65 -13.22
C MET A 92 -0.08 -16.51 -12.77
N ASP A 93 0.53 -17.62 -12.38
CA ASP A 93 1.94 -17.65 -12.02
C ASP A 93 2.82 -18.37 -13.06
N VAL A 94 4.14 -18.21 -12.95
CA VAL A 94 5.10 -18.88 -13.85
C VAL A 94 5.15 -20.39 -13.67
N SER A 95 4.56 -20.94 -12.61
CA SER A 95 4.44 -22.39 -12.41
C SER A 95 3.27 -22.99 -13.19
N GLY A 96 2.46 -22.14 -13.84
CA GLY A 96 1.26 -22.55 -14.57
C GLY A 96 0.06 -22.77 -13.66
N GLU A 97 0.11 -22.33 -12.39
CA GLU A 97 -1.08 -22.26 -11.54
C GLU A 97 -1.93 -21.08 -12.02
N HIS A 98 -3.18 -21.37 -12.38
CA HIS A 98 -4.17 -20.39 -12.77
C HIS A 98 -5.29 -20.38 -11.74
N GLN A 99 -5.57 -19.20 -11.18
CA GLN A 99 -6.77 -18.96 -10.38
C GLN A 99 -7.66 -18.01 -11.19
N LEU A 100 -8.66 -18.60 -11.85
CA LEU A 100 -9.62 -17.85 -12.68
C LEU A 100 -10.77 -17.35 -11.81
N ASP A 101 -11.19 -16.10 -12.03
CA ASP A 101 -12.28 -15.45 -11.31
C ASP A 101 -12.21 -15.65 -9.78
N VAL A 102 -11.13 -15.15 -9.18
CA VAL A 102 -10.82 -15.41 -7.78
C VAL A 102 -11.83 -14.76 -6.85
N ASP A 103 -12.70 -15.59 -6.28
CA ASP A 103 -13.74 -15.14 -5.34
C ASP A 103 -13.44 -15.49 -3.88
N LEU A 104 -12.42 -16.32 -3.61
CA LEU A 104 -11.99 -16.61 -2.24
C LEU A 104 -11.23 -15.41 -1.66
N ASN A 105 -11.78 -14.82 -0.59
CA ASN A 105 -11.20 -13.69 0.17
C ASN A 105 -11.15 -12.35 -0.57
N ILE A 106 -11.82 -12.24 -1.72
CA ILE A 106 -12.07 -11.00 -2.44
C ILE A 106 -13.56 -10.68 -2.36
N TYR A 107 -13.87 -9.43 -2.07
CA TYR A 107 -15.22 -8.93 -1.92
C TYR A 107 -15.49 -7.85 -2.95
N ARG A 108 -16.71 -7.85 -3.48
CA ARG A 108 -17.20 -6.90 -4.48
C ARG A 108 -18.28 -6.03 -3.85
N LYS A 109 -18.21 -4.72 -4.08
CA LYS A 109 -19.19 -3.76 -3.60
C LYS A 109 -19.63 -2.85 -4.73
N ARG A 110 -20.94 -2.83 -4.99
CA ARG A 110 -21.54 -2.04 -6.07
C ARG A 110 -21.58 -0.57 -5.71
N LEU A 111 -21.23 0.28 -6.67
CA LEU A 111 -21.19 1.72 -6.53
C LEU A 111 -22.12 2.40 -7.53
N ASP A 112 -22.78 3.46 -7.09
CA ASP A 112 -23.54 4.35 -7.96
C ASP A 112 -22.60 5.15 -8.89
N ALA A 113 -23.18 5.88 -9.85
CA ALA A 113 -22.43 6.72 -10.77
C ALA A 113 -21.64 7.87 -10.08
N LYS A 114 -21.92 8.15 -8.80
CA LYS A 114 -21.24 9.16 -7.97
C LYS A 114 -20.15 8.54 -7.08
N GLY A 115 -20.03 7.21 -7.04
CA GLY A 115 -19.09 6.46 -6.20
C GLY A 115 -19.60 6.12 -4.81
N ASN A 116 -20.89 6.29 -4.51
CA ASN A 116 -21.49 5.86 -3.25
C ASN A 116 -21.93 4.40 -3.32
N PRO A 117 -21.86 3.65 -2.22
CA PRO A 117 -22.35 2.29 -2.20
C PRO A 117 -23.87 2.22 -2.34
N ILE A 118 -24.35 1.34 -3.22
CA ILE A 118 -25.79 1.11 -3.43
C ILE A 118 -26.33 0.13 -2.38
N ASP A 119 -25.50 -0.82 -1.94
CA ASP A 119 -25.91 -1.84 -0.97
C ASP A 119 -25.52 -1.41 0.46
N GLU A 120 -26.52 -1.13 1.31
CA GLU A 120 -26.36 -0.73 2.73
C GLU A 120 -26.08 -1.91 3.68
N LYS A 121 -26.20 -3.16 3.21
CA LYS A 121 -25.81 -4.33 4.01
C LYS A 121 -24.39 -4.74 3.63
N GLU A 122 -23.51 -4.85 4.62
CA GLU A 122 -22.21 -5.53 4.53
C GLU A 122 -22.40 -7.03 4.24
N GLU A 123 -23.00 -7.37 3.10
CA GLU A 123 -22.91 -8.71 2.56
C GLU A 123 -21.66 -8.73 1.72
N THR A 124 -20.57 -9.14 2.36
CA THR A 124 -19.44 -9.76 1.70
C THR A 124 -19.96 -10.84 0.74
N ILE A 125 -20.19 -10.49 -0.53
CA ILE A 125 -20.64 -11.45 -1.56
C ILE A 125 -19.48 -12.41 -1.78
N LYS A 126 -19.50 -13.56 -1.08
CA LYS A 126 -18.77 -14.75 -1.50
C LYS A 126 -19.60 -15.41 -2.60
N LEU A 127 -19.04 -15.59 -3.79
CA LEU A 127 -19.77 -16.27 -4.86
C LEU A 127 -20.10 -17.70 -4.42
N GLY A 128 -21.39 -17.97 -4.35
CA GLY A 128 -22.01 -19.13 -3.71
C GLY A 128 -23.30 -18.75 -2.97
N GLU A 129 -23.43 -17.51 -2.49
CA GLU A 129 -24.72 -16.97 -2.00
C GLU A 129 -25.28 -15.97 -3.01
N GLU A 130 -26.39 -16.39 -3.63
CA GLU A 130 -27.29 -15.57 -4.43
C GLU A 130 -27.64 -14.27 -3.64
N ASP A 131 -27.53 -13.09 -4.28
CA ASP A 131 -28.05 -11.77 -3.85
C ASP A 131 -29.27 -11.94 -2.93
N LYS A 132 -29.27 -11.66 -1.62
CA LYS A 132 -30.40 -12.12 -0.77
C LYS A 132 -31.79 -11.58 -1.15
N ASP A 133 -31.85 -10.46 -1.87
CA ASP A 133 -33.10 -9.91 -2.41
C ASP A 133 -33.45 -10.50 -3.78
N ALA A 134 -32.47 -10.78 -4.64
CA ALA A 134 -32.69 -11.54 -5.88
C ALA A 134 -32.83 -13.05 -5.64
N ALA A 135 -32.26 -13.60 -4.58
CA ALA A 135 -32.29 -14.97 -4.09
C ALA A 135 -33.58 -15.27 -3.38
N LYS A 136 -34.25 -14.28 -2.77
CA LYS A 136 -35.64 -14.44 -2.33
C LYS A 136 -36.58 -14.56 -3.52
N LEU A 137 -36.38 -13.76 -4.56
CA LEU A 137 -37.15 -13.84 -5.81
C LEU A 137 -36.79 -15.09 -6.64
N ILE A 138 -35.51 -15.47 -6.67
CA ILE A 138 -35.00 -16.66 -7.33
C ILE A 138 -35.41 -17.89 -6.53
N LYS A 139 -35.25 -17.97 -5.20
CA LYS A 139 -35.78 -19.08 -4.38
C LYS A 139 -37.28 -19.21 -4.50
N ALA A 140 -38.04 -18.12 -4.44
CA ALA A 140 -39.50 -18.20 -4.63
C ALA A 140 -39.87 -18.77 -6.00
N LYS A 141 -39.11 -18.46 -7.07
CA LYS A 141 -39.27 -19.09 -8.39
C LYS A 141 -38.66 -20.51 -8.49
N LYS A 142 -37.58 -20.80 -7.77
CA LYS A 142 -36.84 -22.09 -7.76
C LYS A 142 -37.63 -23.14 -6.96
N GLU A 143 -38.43 -22.72 -5.99
CA GLU A 143 -39.39 -23.53 -5.23
C GLU A 143 -40.61 -23.94 -6.08
N GLU A 144 -40.92 -23.23 -7.17
CA GLU A 144 -41.99 -23.61 -8.12
C GLU A 144 -41.54 -24.62 -9.20
N LEU A 145 -40.23 -24.89 -9.34
CA LEU A 145 -39.70 -25.75 -10.40
C LEU A 145 -39.14 -27.07 -9.87
N ASP A 146 -39.47 -28.17 -10.56
CA ASP A 146 -39.04 -29.52 -10.22
C ASP A 146 -37.50 -29.63 -10.09
N PRO A 147 -36.97 -30.18 -8.97
CA PRO A 147 -35.54 -30.44 -8.78
C PRO A 147 -34.92 -31.37 -9.82
N ASN A 148 -35.71 -32.25 -10.46
CA ASN A 148 -35.24 -33.26 -11.39
C ASN A 148 -35.43 -32.87 -12.86
N ARG A 149 -35.64 -31.57 -13.15
CA ARG A 149 -35.78 -31.07 -14.51
C ARG A 149 -34.45 -31.09 -15.27
N CYS A 150 -34.54 -31.35 -16.56
CA CYS A 150 -33.43 -31.30 -17.50
C CYS A 150 -33.83 -30.38 -18.66
N GLU A 151 -33.38 -29.14 -18.61
CA GLU A 151 -33.61 -28.16 -19.69
C GLU A 151 -32.48 -28.26 -20.75
N SER A 152 -32.78 -27.89 -22.00
CA SER A 152 -31.82 -28.00 -23.11
C SER A 152 -30.69 -26.99 -23.01
N CYS A 153 -29.48 -27.40 -23.41
CA CYS A 153 -28.31 -26.54 -23.57
C CYS A 153 -28.25 -25.96 -24.99
N TYR A 154 -29.33 -25.96 -25.77
CA TYR A 154 -29.41 -25.39 -27.12
C TYR A 154 -28.30 -25.89 -28.06
N GLY A 155 -28.05 -27.20 -28.06
CA GLY A 155 -27.03 -27.83 -28.91
C GLY A 155 -25.61 -27.80 -28.33
N ALA A 156 -25.42 -27.19 -27.16
CA ALA A 156 -24.14 -27.15 -26.45
C ALA A 156 -23.94 -28.30 -25.44
N GLU A 157 -24.81 -29.31 -25.43
CA GLU A 157 -24.70 -30.46 -24.54
C GLU A 157 -23.35 -31.19 -24.72
N SER A 158 -22.78 -31.66 -23.61
CA SER A 158 -21.54 -32.43 -23.54
C SER A 158 -21.72 -33.71 -22.72
N LYS A 159 -20.75 -34.63 -22.76
CA LYS A 159 -20.82 -35.87 -21.97
C LYS A 159 -20.90 -35.62 -20.46
N GLU A 160 -20.35 -34.51 -19.99
CA GLU A 160 -20.29 -34.10 -18.58
C GLU A 160 -21.44 -33.16 -18.19
N LEU A 161 -21.95 -32.37 -19.13
CA LEU A 161 -23.04 -31.42 -18.93
C LEU A 161 -24.15 -31.71 -19.96
N GLN A 162 -25.04 -32.63 -19.59
CA GLN A 162 -26.12 -33.10 -20.47
C GLN A 162 -27.38 -32.22 -20.38
N CYS A 163 -27.56 -31.52 -19.26
CA CYS A 163 -28.72 -30.68 -18.97
C CYS A 163 -28.25 -29.32 -18.47
N CYS A 164 -28.91 -28.24 -18.88
CA CYS A 164 -28.58 -26.88 -18.47
C CYS A 164 -29.80 -26.23 -17.82
N ASN A 165 -29.83 -26.21 -16.48
CA ASN A 165 -30.99 -25.80 -15.70
C ASN A 165 -30.94 -24.33 -15.28
N SER A 166 -29.74 -23.74 -15.25
CA SER A 166 -29.50 -22.32 -15.01
C SER A 166 -29.01 -21.59 -16.26
N CYS A 167 -29.14 -20.26 -16.29
CA CYS A 167 -28.52 -19.45 -17.34
C CYS A 167 -26.99 -19.64 -17.37
N GLU A 168 -26.37 -19.81 -16.20
CA GLU A 168 -24.93 -20.04 -16.10
C GLU A 168 -24.53 -21.40 -16.68
N ASP A 169 -25.34 -22.44 -16.49
CA ASP A 169 -25.08 -23.78 -17.08
C ASP A 169 -25.05 -23.70 -18.61
N VAL A 170 -26.00 -22.96 -19.22
CA VAL A 170 -26.03 -22.76 -20.68
C VAL A 170 -24.80 -21.99 -21.15
N ARG A 171 -24.40 -20.95 -20.43
CA ARG A 171 -23.19 -20.16 -20.73
C ARG A 171 -21.93 -21.00 -20.62
N GLU A 172 -21.83 -21.84 -19.60
CA GLU A 172 -20.72 -22.77 -19.42
C GLU A 172 -20.65 -23.79 -20.57
N ALA A 173 -21.80 -24.34 -20.97
CA ALA A 173 -21.89 -25.25 -22.11
C ALA A 173 -21.39 -24.60 -23.40
N TYR A 174 -21.82 -23.36 -23.67
CA TYR A 174 -21.41 -22.58 -24.84
C TYR A 174 -19.90 -22.28 -24.81
N ARG A 175 -19.38 -21.89 -23.65
CA ARG A 175 -17.95 -21.65 -23.42
C ARG A 175 -17.10 -22.88 -23.70
N ARG A 176 -17.51 -24.05 -23.21
CA ARG A 176 -16.82 -25.33 -23.46
C ARG A 176 -16.76 -25.67 -24.95
N LYS A 177 -17.78 -25.28 -25.74
CA LYS A 177 -17.78 -25.44 -27.20
C LYS A 177 -17.13 -24.28 -27.97
N GLY A 178 -16.71 -23.21 -27.29
CA GLY A 178 -16.19 -21.99 -27.93
C GLY A 178 -17.24 -21.24 -28.74
N TRP A 179 -18.52 -21.37 -28.37
CA TRP A 179 -19.63 -20.68 -29.01
C TRP A 179 -19.87 -19.32 -28.37
N ALA A 180 -20.21 -18.34 -29.20
CA ALA A 180 -20.56 -16.99 -28.78
C ALA A 180 -21.89 -16.97 -28.04
N PHE A 181 -21.94 -16.35 -26.86
CA PHE A 181 -23.18 -16.17 -26.11
C PHE A 181 -23.89 -14.87 -26.52
N ASN A 182 -24.56 -14.89 -27.67
CA ASN A 182 -25.17 -13.69 -28.28
C ASN A 182 -26.69 -13.60 -28.10
N MET A 183 -27.33 -14.65 -27.58
CA MET A 183 -28.78 -14.85 -27.61
C MET A 183 -29.36 -15.01 -26.19
N ALA A 184 -28.91 -14.17 -25.25
CA ALA A 184 -29.41 -14.20 -23.87
C ALA A 184 -30.94 -14.04 -23.78
N THR A 185 -31.54 -13.32 -24.72
CA THR A 185 -32.99 -13.08 -24.83
C THR A 185 -33.77 -14.21 -25.50
N GLU A 186 -33.12 -15.15 -26.19
CA GLU A 186 -33.78 -16.32 -26.80
C GLU A 186 -33.75 -17.53 -25.85
N ILE A 187 -32.85 -17.51 -24.86
CA ILE A 187 -32.66 -18.57 -23.89
C ILE A 187 -33.64 -18.40 -22.73
N VAL A 188 -34.56 -19.37 -22.61
CA VAL A 188 -35.64 -19.38 -21.61
C VAL A 188 -35.10 -19.28 -20.18
N GLN A 189 -33.98 -19.97 -19.90
CA GLN A 189 -33.29 -19.97 -18.60
C GLN A 189 -32.87 -18.55 -18.20
N CYS A 190 -32.27 -17.80 -19.12
CA CYS A 190 -31.72 -16.47 -18.88
C CYS A 190 -32.80 -15.40 -18.74
N ASN A 191 -33.86 -15.49 -19.54
CA ASN A 191 -35.03 -14.64 -19.39
C ASN A 191 -35.75 -14.88 -18.04
N ARG A 192 -35.89 -16.14 -17.63
CA ARG A 192 -36.55 -16.50 -16.36
C ARG A 192 -35.80 -15.92 -15.14
N GLU A 193 -34.47 -15.94 -15.21
CA GLU A 193 -33.56 -15.43 -14.18
C GLU A 193 -33.34 -13.91 -14.27
N GLY A 194 -33.90 -13.24 -15.28
CA GLY A 194 -33.77 -11.80 -15.50
C GLY A 194 -32.33 -11.37 -15.75
N TRP A 195 -31.51 -12.21 -16.40
CA TRP A 195 -30.08 -11.93 -16.59
C TRP A 195 -29.84 -10.65 -17.39
N SER A 196 -30.60 -10.45 -18.48
CA SER A 196 -30.55 -9.23 -19.29
C SER A 196 -30.96 -7.99 -18.48
N ASP A 197 -32.00 -8.11 -17.64
CA ASP A 197 -32.47 -7.02 -16.79
C ASP A 197 -31.43 -6.64 -15.72
N LYS A 198 -30.70 -7.63 -15.18
CA LYS A 198 -29.60 -7.40 -14.22
C LYS A 198 -28.43 -6.65 -14.89
N ILE A 199 -28.08 -7.03 -16.11
CA ILE A 199 -27.04 -6.37 -16.90
C ILE A 199 -27.44 -4.92 -17.19
N ASP A 200 -28.69 -4.70 -17.60
CA ASP A 200 -29.21 -3.36 -17.91
C ASP A 200 -29.35 -2.48 -16.66
N ALA A 201 -29.78 -3.04 -15.53
CA ALA A 201 -29.89 -2.32 -14.25
C ALA A 201 -28.54 -1.82 -13.74
N GLN A 202 -27.45 -2.56 -14.01
CA GLN A 202 -26.11 -2.19 -13.59
C GLN A 202 -25.36 -1.31 -14.60
N LYS A 203 -26.00 -0.92 -15.72
CA LYS A 203 -25.37 0.00 -16.68
C LYS A 203 -25.12 1.36 -16.03
N GLY A 204 -23.85 1.77 -16.02
CA GLY A 204 -23.42 3.04 -15.42
C GLY A 204 -23.07 2.95 -13.93
N GLU A 205 -23.09 1.76 -13.35
CA GLU A 205 -22.55 1.49 -12.01
C GLU A 205 -21.01 1.35 -12.03
N GLY A 206 -20.42 1.49 -10.85
CA GLY A 206 -19.04 1.16 -10.56
C GLY A 206 -18.91 -0.06 -9.64
N CYS A 207 -17.68 -0.51 -9.46
CA CYS A 207 -17.36 -1.64 -8.59
C CYS A 207 -16.15 -1.35 -7.72
N GLN A 208 -16.24 -1.62 -6.42
CA GLN A 208 -15.09 -1.71 -5.53
C GLN A 208 -14.75 -3.17 -5.27
N LEU A 209 -13.50 -3.53 -5.54
CA LEU A 209 -12.91 -4.84 -5.22
C LEU A 209 -11.96 -4.67 -4.05
N PHE A 210 -12.21 -5.35 -2.95
CA PHE A 210 -11.35 -5.29 -1.76
C PHE A 210 -11.18 -6.67 -1.13
N GLY A 211 -10.01 -6.93 -0.55
CA GLY A 211 -9.70 -8.20 0.07
C GLY A 211 -8.25 -8.61 -0.12
N TYR A 212 -7.98 -9.90 -0.17
CA TYR A 212 -6.64 -10.41 -0.43
C TYR A 212 -6.64 -11.66 -1.31
N LEU A 213 -5.61 -11.74 -2.14
CA LEU A 213 -5.28 -12.87 -2.99
C LEU A 213 -4.10 -13.63 -2.39
N GLU A 214 -4.18 -14.96 -2.31
CA GLU A 214 -3.09 -15.82 -1.83
C GLU A 214 -2.49 -16.61 -3.00
N VAL A 215 -1.26 -16.26 -3.39
CA VAL A 215 -0.54 -16.84 -4.52
C VAL A 215 0.76 -17.50 -4.08
N ASN A 216 1.36 -18.31 -4.92
CA ASN A 216 2.73 -18.77 -4.70
C ASN A 216 3.69 -17.57 -4.70
N LYS A 217 4.72 -17.61 -3.83
CA LYS A 217 5.81 -16.62 -3.83
C LYS A 217 6.77 -16.88 -4.99
N VAL A 218 6.26 -16.74 -6.21
CA VAL A 218 6.98 -16.81 -7.49
C VAL A 218 6.51 -15.65 -8.37
N ALA A 219 7.23 -15.39 -9.46
CA ALA A 219 6.79 -14.37 -10.41
C ALA A 219 5.42 -14.73 -10.99
N GLY A 220 4.58 -13.73 -11.21
CA GLY A 220 3.24 -13.93 -11.70
C GLY A 220 2.59 -12.65 -12.17
N ASN A 221 1.33 -12.77 -12.56
CA ASN A 221 0.49 -11.65 -12.92
C ASN A 221 -0.91 -11.88 -12.39
N PHE A 222 -1.59 -10.79 -12.02
CA PHE A 222 -3.02 -10.78 -11.85
C PHE A 222 -3.59 -9.60 -12.62
N HIS A 223 -4.79 -9.77 -13.16
CA HIS A 223 -5.41 -8.73 -13.98
C HIS A 223 -6.90 -8.64 -13.76
N PHE A 224 -7.38 -7.42 -13.97
CA PHE A 224 -8.79 -7.07 -13.98
C PHE A 224 -9.20 -6.79 -15.41
N ALA A 225 -10.13 -7.60 -15.93
CA ALA A 225 -10.59 -7.47 -17.31
C ALA A 225 -12.12 -7.59 -17.40
N PRO A 226 -12.73 -6.91 -18.37
CA PRO A 226 -14.15 -7.09 -18.64
C PRO A 226 -14.40 -8.49 -19.22
N GLY A 227 -15.59 -9.02 -18.94
CA GLY A 227 -15.97 -10.36 -19.36
C GLY A 227 -15.54 -11.43 -18.36
N LYS A 228 -16.17 -12.60 -18.47
CA LYS A 228 -15.75 -13.77 -17.72
C LYS A 228 -14.56 -14.40 -18.45
N SER A 229 -13.59 -14.89 -17.72
CA SER A 229 -12.40 -15.51 -18.28
C SER A 229 -12.62 -17.02 -18.52
N PHE A 230 -11.92 -17.61 -19.49
CA PHE A 230 -11.90 -19.05 -19.73
C PHE A 230 -10.60 -19.49 -20.39
N GLN A 231 -10.20 -20.75 -20.14
CA GLN A 231 -9.00 -21.33 -20.73
C GLN A 231 -9.39 -22.28 -21.87
N GLN A 232 -8.88 -22.02 -23.07
CA GLN A 232 -9.05 -22.92 -24.22
C GLN A 232 -7.69 -23.17 -24.87
N HIS A 233 -7.29 -24.45 -24.96
CA HIS A 233 -6.01 -24.88 -25.55
C HIS A 233 -4.75 -24.14 -25.02
N HIS A 234 -4.63 -23.98 -23.69
CA HIS A 234 -3.53 -23.25 -23.03
C HIS A 234 -3.48 -21.73 -23.31
N VAL A 235 -4.49 -21.16 -23.97
CA VAL A 235 -4.63 -19.72 -24.17
C VAL A 235 -5.68 -19.19 -23.20
N HIS A 236 -5.34 -18.10 -22.50
CA HIS A 236 -6.28 -17.38 -21.64
C HIS A 236 -7.12 -16.42 -22.48
N VAL A 237 -8.43 -16.63 -22.50
CA VAL A 237 -9.36 -15.84 -23.33
C VAL A 237 -10.44 -15.23 -22.45
N HIS A 238 -10.77 -13.98 -22.74
CA HIS A 238 -11.89 -13.30 -22.12
C HIS A 238 -13.05 -13.23 -23.11
N ASP A 239 -14.23 -13.62 -22.64
CA ASP A 239 -15.44 -13.52 -23.45
C ASP A 239 -15.97 -12.08 -23.42
N LEU A 240 -15.47 -11.27 -24.36
CA LEU A 240 -15.92 -9.89 -24.59
C LEU A 240 -17.10 -9.80 -25.56
N GLN A 241 -17.54 -10.93 -26.13
CA GLN A 241 -18.49 -10.96 -27.24
C GLN A 241 -19.89 -10.43 -26.89
N PRO A 242 -20.42 -10.56 -25.65
CA PRO A 242 -21.71 -9.98 -25.28
C PRO A 242 -21.76 -8.44 -25.35
N PHE A 243 -20.63 -7.77 -25.61
CA PHE A 243 -20.47 -6.33 -25.46
C PHE A 243 -19.78 -5.66 -26.66
N ILE A 244 -19.76 -6.33 -27.82
CA ILE A 244 -19.20 -5.80 -29.07
C ILE A 244 -19.99 -4.55 -29.47
N GLY A 245 -19.43 -3.36 -29.20
CA GLY A 245 -20.03 -2.06 -29.53
C GLY A 245 -19.75 -0.96 -28.51
N ASP A 246 -19.52 -1.33 -27.24
CA ASP A 246 -19.25 -0.37 -26.17
C ASP A 246 -17.74 -0.21 -25.90
N LYS A 247 -17.30 1.03 -25.71
CA LYS A 247 -15.94 1.32 -25.25
C LYS A 247 -15.89 1.13 -23.73
N PHE A 248 -15.20 0.10 -23.27
CA PHE A 248 -15.01 -0.13 -21.84
C PHE A 248 -14.14 0.97 -21.23
N ASN A 249 -14.61 1.60 -20.16
CA ASN A 249 -13.84 2.60 -19.47
C ASN A 249 -13.09 1.96 -18.30
N MET A 250 -11.78 1.78 -18.46
CA MET A 250 -10.92 1.16 -17.44
C MET A 250 -10.34 2.18 -16.45
N SER A 251 -11.06 3.29 -16.21
CA SER A 251 -10.73 4.20 -15.10
C SER A 251 -10.75 3.41 -13.81
N HIS A 252 -9.75 3.63 -12.96
CA HIS A 252 -9.64 2.92 -11.70
C HIS A 252 -8.91 3.78 -10.66
N HIS A 253 -9.20 3.50 -9.40
CA HIS A 253 -8.60 4.12 -8.24
C HIS A 253 -8.07 3.03 -7.33
N ILE A 254 -6.76 2.91 -7.24
CA ILE A 254 -6.09 2.00 -6.33
C ILE A 254 -6.05 2.70 -4.98
N GLN A 255 -6.89 2.28 -4.03
CA GLN A 255 -6.86 2.81 -2.68
C GLN A 255 -5.66 2.23 -1.92
N GLN A 256 -5.53 0.90 -1.98
CA GLN A 256 -4.48 0.15 -1.31
C GLN A 256 -4.04 -1.02 -2.18
N LEU A 257 -2.73 -1.20 -2.34
CA LEU A 257 -2.15 -2.42 -2.90
C LEU A 257 -0.85 -2.75 -2.16
N SER A 258 -0.87 -3.86 -1.42
CA SER A 258 0.26 -4.28 -0.58
C SER A 258 0.58 -5.76 -0.73
N PHE A 259 1.84 -6.11 -0.50
CA PHE A 259 2.36 -7.48 -0.61
C PHE A 259 2.81 -7.96 0.78
N GLY A 260 1.94 -8.65 1.49
CA GLY A 260 2.19 -9.15 2.85
C GLY A 260 1.50 -8.30 3.91
N VAL A 261 2.19 -8.04 5.02
CA VAL A 261 1.64 -7.32 6.19
C VAL A 261 2.30 -5.95 6.33
N GLU A 262 1.55 -4.93 6.68
CA GLU A 262 2.12 -3.58 6.82
C GLU A 262 3.05 -3.47 8.04
N TYR A 263 4.08 -2.63 7.91
CA TYR A 263 4.98 -2.27 9.01
C TYR A 263 5.09 -0.74 9.13
N PRO A 264 5.49 -0.21 10.31
CA PRO A 264 5.59 1.23 10.51
C PRO A 264 6.57 1.89 9.53
N GLY A 265 6.09 2.86 8.76
CA GLY A 265 6.90 3.56 7.75
C GLY A 265 6.98 2.86 6.39
N MET A 266 6.17 1.81 6.15
CA MET A 266 5.95 1.28 4.80
C MET A 266 5.22 2.34 3.96
N ASP A 267 5.74 2.60 2.75
CA ASP A 267 5.12 3.44 1.74
C ASP A 267 4.95 2.63 0.45
N ASN A 268 3.70 2.43 0.02
CA ASN A 268 3.35 1.61 -1.13
C ASN A 268 3.14 2.52 -2.35
N PRO A 269 3.93 2.41 -3.42
CA PRO A 269 3.90 3.35 -4.55
C PRO A 269 2.58 3.47 -5.32
N LEU A 270 1.69 2.48 -5.23
CA LEU A 270 0.39 2.51 -5.92
C LEU A 270 -0.78 2.93 -5.03
N ASP A 271 -0.57 3.09 -3.72
CA ASP A 271 -1.64 3.53 -2.83
C ASP A 271 -2.13 4.92 -3.24
N ARG A 272 -3.46 5.11 -3.20
CA ARG A 272 -4.15 6.36 -3.60
C ARG A 272 -3.86 6.80 -5.04
N THR A 273 -3.57 5.87 -5.95
CA THR A 273 -3.36 6.18 -7.38
C THR A 273 -4.70 6.23 -8.12
N LEU A 274 -5.04 7.40 -8.67
CA LEU A 274 -6.21 7.59 -9.53
C LEU A 274 -5.80 7.62 -11.00
N VAL A 275 -6.45 6.80 -11.82
CA VAL A 275 -6.27 6.76 -13.28
C VAL A 275 -7.61 6.93 -13.96
N THR A 276 -7.68 7.87 -14.91
CA THR A 276 -8.90 8.14 -15.69
C THR A 276 -8.68 7.79 -17.15
N ASP A 277 -9.43 6.81 -17.63
CA ASP A 277 -9.46 6.41 -19.04
C ASP A 277 -10.31 7.40 -19.84
N ARG A 278 -9.65 8.21 -20.66
CA ARG A 278 -10.27 9.20 -21.55
C ARG A 278 -10.59 8.64 -22.94
N ARG A 279 -9.86 7.61 -23.38
CA ARG A 279 -9.91 7.11 -24.76
C ARG A 279 -10.83 5.90 -24.90
N GLY A 280 -11.06 5.19 -23.80
CA GLY A 280 -11.81 3.94 -23.75
C GLY A 280 -10.98 2.79 -24.31
N SER A 281 -11.19 1.60 -23.74
CA SER A 281 -10.51 0.36 -24.10
C SER A 281 -8.99 0.48 -23.98
N THR A 282 -8.51 1.02 -22.85
CA THR A 282 -7.07 1.11 -22.55
C THR A 282 -6.62 -0.09 -21.70
N MET A 283 -5.46 -0.64 -22.06
CA MET A 283 -4.71 -1.63 -21.27
C MET A 283 -3.71 -0.89 -20.38
N TYR A 284 -3.92 -0.95 -19.07
CA TYR A 284 -3.00 -0.43 -18.06
C TYR A 284 -2.13 -1.57 -17.52
N GLN A 285 -0.82 -1.40 -17.53
CA GLN A 285 0.13 -2.40 -17.07
C GLN A 285 1.01 -1.82 -15.96
N TYR A 286 1.04 -2.51 -14.82
CA TYR A 286 1.85 -2.20 -13.66
C TYR A 286 2.91 -3.29 -13.51
N PHE A 287 4.17 -2.95 -13.77
CA PHE A 287 5.30 -3.84 -13.54
C PHE A 287 5.82 -3.59 -12.13
N ILE A 288 5.58 -4.54 -11.24
CA ILE A 288 5.91 -4.47 -9.83
C ILE A 288 7.15 -5.33 -9.55
N LYS A 289 8.17 -4.74 -8.92
CA LYS A 289 9.29 -5.51 -8.36
C LYS A 289 9.12 -5.61 -6.85
N VAL A 290 8.79 -6.81 -6.39
CA VAL A 290 8.57 -7.14 -4.98
C VAL A 290 9.91 -7.46 -4.33
N VAL A 291 10.25 -6.73 -3.28
CA VAL A 291 11.47 -6.93 -2.48
C VAL A 291 11.06 -7.48 -1.13
N PRO A 292 11.46 -8.72 -0.78
CA PRO A 292 11.22 -9.27 0.53
C PRO A 292 11.84 -8.40 1.62
N THR A 293 11.09 -8.17 2.69
CA THR A 293 11.48 -7.28 3.78
C THR A 293 11.22 -7.93 5.13
N THR A 294 12.18 -7.87 6.04
CA THR A 294 12.04 -8.35 7.40
C THR A 294 12.19 -7.20 8.37
N TYR A 295 11.18 -6.94 9.19
CA TYR A 295 11.18 -5.88 10.20
C TYR A 295 11.28 -6.47 11.60
N THR A 296 12.39 -6.23 12.29
CA THR A 296 12.65 -6.68 13.67
C THR A 296 12.51 -5.50 14.63
N LYS A 297 11.50 -5.57 15.50
CA LYS A 297 11.25 -4.59 16.57
C LYS A 297 12.23 -4.73 17.73
N LEU A 298 12.30 -3.72 18.60
CA LEU A 298 13.10 -3.74 19.83
C LEU A 298 12.81 -4.93 20.76
N ASN A 299 11.58 -5.45 20.76
CA ASN A 299 11.17 -6.61 21.55
C ASN A 299 11.59 -7.96 20.94
N GLY A 300 12.31 -7.95 19.81
CA GLY A 300 12.71 -9.15 19.07
C GLY A 300 11.61 -9.73 18.16
N GLN A 301 10.40 -9.18 18.18
CA GLN A 301 9.33 -9.61 17.27
C GLN A 301 9.73 -9.27 15.84
N THR A 302 9.79 -10.31 15.01
CA THR A 302 10.19 -10.20 13.61
C THR A 302 8.97 -10.41 12.73
N THR A 303 8.70 -9.43 11.87
CA THR A 303 7.59 -9.46 10.91
C THR A 303 8.17 -9.60 9.50
N ARG A 304 7.73 -10.62 8.76
CA ARG A 304 8.13 -10.84 7.37
C ARG A 304 7.06 -10.27 6.46
N THR A 305 7.49 -9.44 5.54
CA THR A 305 6.62 -8.68 4.63
C THR A 305 7.38 -8.38 3.35
N ASN A 306 6.81 -7.56 2.46
CA ASN A 306 7.47 -7.13 1.26
C ASN A 306 7.22 -5.65 1.04
N GLN A 307 8.22 -5.00 0.46
CA GLN A 307 8.08 -3.69 -0.16
C GLN A 307 8.08 -3.87 -1.67
N TYR A 308 7.67 -2.86 -2.43
CA TYR A 308 7.76 -2.96 -3.88
C TYR A 308 8.04 -1.62 -4.55
N SER A 309 8.56 -1.69 -5.77
CA SER A 309 8.63 -0.56 -6.70
C SER A 309 7.75 -0.85 -7.92
N VAL A 310 7.32 0.20 -8.61
CA VAL A 310 6.39 0.08 -9.74
C VAL A 310 6.85 0.89 -10.96
N THR A 311 6.66 0.30 -12.13
CA THR A 311 6.73 0.97 -13.43
C THR A 311 5.36 0.89 -14.10
N LYS A 312 4.85 2.01 -14.61
CA LYS A 312 3.52 2.12 -15.21
C LYS A 312 3.61 2.20 -16.73
N HIS A 313 2.77 1.46 -17.43
CA HIS A 313 2.67 1.49 -18.89
C HIS A 313 1.19 1.51 -19.30
N GLU A 314 0.85 2.24 -20.34
CA GLU A 314 -0.50 2.28 -20.90
C GLU A 314 -0.46 2.03 -22.40
N LYS A 315 -1.37 1.19 -22.90
CA LYS A 315 -1.51 0.86 -24.32
C LYS A 315 -2.98 0.90 -24.68
N GLN A 316 -3.33 1.68 -25.70
CA GLN A 316 -4.69 1.63 -26.24
C GLN A 316 -4.88 0.34 -27.03
N VAL A 317 -5.99 -0.35 -26.83
CA VAL A 317 -6.28 -1.59 -27.56
C VAL A 317 -7.60 -1.46 -28.31
N SER A 318 -7.59 -1.91 -29.57
CA SER A 318 -8.79 -1.98 -30.39
C SER A 318 -9.29 -3.42 -30.40
N ILE A 319 -10.49 -3.63 -29.85
CA ILE A 319 -11.16 -4.94 -29.78
C ILE A 319 -11.38 -5.56 -31.18
N LEU A 320 -11.28 -4.76 -32.24
CA LEU A 320 -11.61 -5.14 -33.63
C LEU A 320 -10.41 -5.16 -34.60
N SER A 321 -9.18 -4.94 -34.13
CA SER A 321 -8.02 -4.88 -35.04
C SER A 321 -7.43 -6.26 -35.34
N ILE A 322 -7.74 -6.78 -36.52
CA ILE A 322 -7.05 -7.92 -37.19
C ILE A 322 -5.57 -7.59 -37.48
N SER A 323 -5.18 -6.32 -37.36
CA SER A 323 -3.87 -5.78 -37.68
C SER A 323 -2.98 -5.63 -36.43
N GLY A 324 -2.39 -6.74 -35.97
CA GLY A 324 -1.11 -6.75 -35.23
C GLY A 324 -1.05 -6.22 -33.78
N GLU A 325 -1.96 -5.35 -33.33
CA GLU A 325 -1.97 -4.83 -31.95
C GLU A 325 -2.88 -5.66 -31.04
N GLN A 326 -2.47 -6.91 -30.81
CA GLN A 326 -3.15 -7.81 -29.88
C GLN A 326 -3.05 -7.27 -28.44
N GLY A 327 -4.16 -7.29 -27.72
CA GLY A 327 -4.25 -6.90 -26.31
C GLY A 327 -5.70 -6.78 -25.84
N LEU A 328 -5.93 -7.06 -24.57
CA LEU A 328 -7.23 -6.96 -23.92
C LEU A 328 -7.30 -5.68 -23.08
N PRO A 329 -8.39 -4.88 -23.14
CA PRO A 329 -8.52 -3.74 -22.26
C PRO A 329 -8.66 -4.23 -20.82
N GLY A 330 -7.95 -3.61 -19.90
CA GLY A 330 -7.85 -4.15 -18.54
C GLY A 330 -6.77 -3.47 -17.71
N VAL A 331 -6.73 -3.81 -16.42
CA VAL A 331 -5.66 -3.44 -15.50
C VAL A 331 -4.85 -4.69 -15.19
N PHE A 332 -3.60 -4.72 -15.63
CA PHE A 332 -2.70 -5.85 -15.49
C PHE A 332 -1.60 -5.50 -14.50
N VAL A 333 -1.42 -6.33 -13.48
CA VAL A 333 -0.35 -6.20 -12.49
C VAL A 333 0.58 -7.38 -12.65
N LEU A 334 1.77 -7.12 -13.20
CA LEU A 334 2.83 -8.11 -13.41
C LEU A 334 3.84 -7.93 -12.29
N TYR A 335 4.05 -8.96 -11.47
CA TYR A 335 4.93 -8.87 -10.32
C TYR A 335 6.08 -9.89 -10.41
N GLU A 336 7.28 -9.44 -10.05
CA GLU A 336 8.51 -10.23 -10.03
C GLU A 336 9.18 -10.08 -8.65
N LEU A 337 9.70 -11.17 -8.08
CA LEU A 337 10.41 -11.13 -6.80
C LEU A 337 11.90 -10.84 -7.00
N SER A 338 12.41 -9.92 -6.20
CA SER A 338 13.84 -9.63 -6.08
C SER A 338 14.56 -10.77 -5.36
N PRO A 339 15.75 -11.19 -5.82
CA PRO A 339 16.59 -12.14 -5.08
C PRO A 339 17.21 -11.53 -3.81
N LEU A 340 17.15 -10.21 -3.68
CA LEU A 340 17.65 -9.46 -2.52
C LEU A 340 16.51 -9.19 -1.52
N MET A 341 16.80 -9.36 -0.24
CA MET A 341 15.94 -9.06 0.89
C MET A 341 16.51 -7.91 1.73
N VAL A 342 15.64 -7.05 2.24
CA VAL A 342 16.01 -5.98 3.17
C VAL A 342 15.62 -6.37 4.59
N LYS A 343 16.53 -6.26 5.55
CA LYS A 343 16.23 -6.43 6.97
C LYS A 343 16.34 -5.09 7.68
N PHE A 344 15.24 -4.62 8.25
CA PHE A 344 15.20 -3.46 9.11
C PHE A 344 15.25 -3.91 10.57
N THR A 345 16.24 -3.45 11.31
CA THR A 345 16.37 -3.74 12.75
C THR A 345 16.22 -2.45 13.54
N GLU A 346 15.21 -2.37 14.42
CA GLU A 346 15.11 -1.30 15.42
C GLU A 346 16.20 -1.51 16.48
N LYS A 347 17.01 -0.48 16.74
CA LYS A 347 17.97 -0.45 17.84
C LYS A 347 17.81 0.81 18.68
N HIS A 348 18.16 0.71 19.95
CA HIS A 348 18.38 1.88 20.79
C HIS A 348 19.69 2.54 20.42
N ARG A 349 19.69 3.88 20.42
CA ARG A 349 20.93 4.65 20.29
C ARG A 349 21.81 4.42 21.52
N SER A 350 23.12 4.44 21.32
CA SER A 350 24.08 4.24 22.42
C SER A 350 23.99 5.37 23.44
N PHE A 351 23.90 5.00 24.72
CA PHE A 351 23.97 5.96 25.83
C PHE A 351 25.28 6.78 25.82
N MET A 352 26.39 6.18 25.36
CA MET A 352 27.68 6.90 25.29
C MET A 352 27.67 8.00 24.22
N HIS A 353 26.89 7.85 23.15
CA HIS A 353 26.71 8.91 22.15
C HIS A 353 25.93 10.09 22.75
N PHE A 354 24.86 9.80 23.50
CA PHE A 354 24.12 10.85 24.22
C PHE A 354 25.00 11.59 25.23
N LEU A 355 25.76 10.86 26.06
CA LEU A 355 26.62 11.47 27.07
C LEU A 355 27.71 12.37 26.45
N THR A 356 28.35 11.90 25.38
CA THR A 356 29.35 12.69 24.66
C THR A 356 28.72 13.92 23.99
N GLY A 357 27.50 13.80 23.45
CA GLY A 357 26.70 14.93 22.94
C GLY A 357 26.40 15.98 24.00
N VAL A 358 25.94 15.58 25.19
CA VAL A 358 25.67 16.51 26.32
C VAL A 358 26.94 17.24 26.76
N CYS A 359 28.06 16.53 26.89
CA CYS A 359 29.35 17.14 27.22
C CYS A 359 29.80 18.15 26.15
N ALA A 360 29.60 17.84 24.87
CA ALA A 360 29.91 18.73 23.76
C ALA A 360 29.03 20.00 23.77
N ILE A 361 27.73 19.87 24.09
CA ILE A 361 26.82 21.02 24.22
C ILE A 361 27.27 21.93 25.36
N ILE A 362 27.54 21.39 26.54
CA ILE A 362 27.94 22.19 27.71
C ILE A 362 29.28 22.89 27.43
N GLY A 363 30.29 22.15 26.96
CA GLY A 363 31.62 22.71 26.66
C GLY A 363 31.60 23.70 25.49
N GLY A 364 30.87 23.38 24.42
CA GLY A 364 30.75 24.22 23.23
C GLY A 364 30.05 25.55 23.53
N VAL A 365 28.92 25.53 24.24
CA VAL A 365 28.21 26.77 24.58
C VAL A 365 29.01 27.59 25.58
N PHE A 366 29.67 26.98 26.56
CA PHE A 366 30.49 27.72 27.54
C PHE A 366 31.69 28.42 26.88
N THR A 367 32.38 27.76 25.96
CA THR A 367 33.52 28.34 25.22
C THR A 367 33.08 29.50 24.32
N VAL A 368 31.98 29.34 23.57
CA VAL A 368 31.43 30.40 22.71
C VAL A 368 30.93 31.58 23.53
N ALA A 369 30.21 31.32 24.64
CA ALA A 369 29.73 32.36 25.53
C ALA A 369 30.89 33.17 26.13
N GLY A 370 31.98 32.51 26.54
CA GLY A 370 33.17 33.18 27.05
C GLY A 370 33.86 34.06 26.01
N LEU A 371 33.92 33.62 24.75
CA LEU A 371 34.45 34.45 23.65
C LEU A 371 33.57 35.68 23.39
N ILE A 372 32.25 35.51 23.39
CA ILE A 372 31.29 36.61 23.19
C ILE A 372 31.36 37.60 24.35
N ASP A 373 31.38 37.14 25.60
CA ASP A 373 31.49 38.00 26.78
C ASP A 373 32.80 38.80 26.77
N SER A 374 33.92 38.15 26.47
CA SER A 374 35.22 38.82 26.32
C SER A 374 35.20 39.89 25.22
N PHE A 375 34.60 39.58 24.07
CA PHE A 375 34.45 40.53 22.97
C PHE A 375 33.57 41.74 23.35
N ILE A 376 32.43 41.51 24.01
CA ILE A 376 31.53 42.56 24.48
C ILE A 376 32.25 43.45 25.50
N TYR A 377 32.94 42.84 26.47
CA TYR A 377 33.68 43.57 27.51
C TYR A 377 34.80 44.46 26.93
N HIS A 378 35.63 43.90 26.04
CA HIS A 378 36.70 44.67 25.40
C HIS A 378 36.16 45.76 24.47
N SER A 379 35.08 45.50 23.75
CA SER A 379 34.42 46.49 22.87
C SER A 379 33.83 47.64 23.68
N ALA A 380 33.08 47.33 24.75
CA ALA A 380 32.52 48.34 25.65
C ALA A 380 33.61 49.22 26.28
N LYS A 381 34.71 48.60 26.75
CA LYS A 381 35.84 49.32 27.33
C LYS A 381 36.59 50.18 26.31
N ALA A 382 36.74 49.71 25.07
CA ALA A 382 37.35 50.47 23.98
C ALA A 382 36.50 51.67 23.55
N ILE A 383 35.17 51.52 23.51
CA ILE A 383 34.22 52.60 23.23
C ILE A 383 34.24 53.63 24.36
N GLN A 384 34.15 53.20 25.63
CA GLN A 384 34.24 54.09 26.78
C GLN A 384 35.54 54.92 26.75
N LYS A 385 36.69 54.27 26.49
CA LYS A 385 37.97 54.97 26.35
C LYS A 385 37.99 55.98 25.20
N LYS A 386 37.30 55.72 24.08
CA LYS A 386 37.18 56.67 22.98
C LYS A 386 36.27 57.86 23.31
N ILE A 387 35.20 57.63 24.08
CA ILE A 387 34.29 58.67 24.59
C ILE A 387 35.04 59.56 25.59
N ASP A 388 35.77 58.98 26.54
CA ASP A 388 36.53 59.71 27.58
C ASP A 388 37.67 60.57 26.97
N LEU A 389 38.20 60.18 25.81
CA LEU A 389 39.21 60.93 25.04
C LEU A 389 38.61 62.01 24.12
N GLY A 390 37.29 62.26 24.18
CA GLY A 390 36.62 63.31 23.40
C GLY A 390 36.62 63.10 21.89
N LYS A 391 36.87 61.88 21.41
CA LYS A 391 36.89 61.51 19.99
C LYS A 391 35.62 60.78 19.54
N ALA A 392 34.56 60.83 20.33
CA ALA A 392 33.25 60.34 19.92
C ALA A 392 32.58 61.39 19.02
N LEU A 393 32.34 61.00 17.77
CA LEU A 393 31.52 61.71 16.79
C LEU A 393 30.05 61.41 17.06
#